data_AF-A0A2P7QH56-F1
#
_entry.id   AF-A0A2P7QH56-F1
#
_cell.length_a   1.000
_cell.length_b   1.000
_cell.length_c   1.000
_cell.angle_alpha   90.00
_cell.angle_beta   90.00
_cell.angle_gamma   90.00
#
_symmetry.space_group_name_H-M   'P 1'
#
loop_
_entity.id
_entity.type
_entity.pdbx_description
1 polymer ?
#
loop_
_entity_poly.entity_id
_entity_poly.type
_entity_poly.pdbx_seq_one_letter_code
_entity_poly.pdbx_strand_id
1 'polypeptide(L)'
;MHFVVIGKDKGAGELRRRNRAAHLDFVAGEQDKIVYGGPLIEDGRMIGSLFVFDLPDRAALDTYLASDPYFVQAIFETIEIYESRWLVPEREPGFLTAEAERARAAS
;
A
#
# COMPACT_ATOMS: atom_id res chain seq x y z
N MET A 1 5.94 10.94 2.98
CA MET A 1 6.72 9.71 3.28
C MET A 1 5.97 8.56 2.65
N HIS A 2 6.67 7.54 2.15
CA HIS A 2 5.97 6.41 1.55
C HIS A 2 5.81 5.27 2.54
N PHE A 3 4.60 4.73 2.62
CA PHE A 3 4.32 3.54 3.42
C PHE A 3 3.80 2.44 2.51
N VAL A 4 4.32 1.24 2.67
CA VAL A 4 3.84 0.03 2.00
C VAL A 4 3.01 -0.75 3.01
N VAL A 5 1.77 -1.07 2.64
CA VAL A 5 0.88 -1.93 3.41
C VAL A 5 0.50 -3.14 2.57
N ILE A 6 0.83 -4.32 3.08
CA ILE A 6 0.50 -5.61 2.47
C ILE A 6 -0.47 -6.32 3.40
N GLY A 7 -1.68 -6.58 2.92
CA GLY A 7 -2.70 -7.33 3.66
C GLY A 7 -3.05 -8.61 2.91
N LYS A 8 -3.00 -9.78 3.57
CA LYS A 8 -3.52 -11.05 3.03
C LYS A 8 -4.91 -11.30 3.57
N ASP A 9 -5.86 -11.67 2.72
CA ASP A 9 -7.26 -11.86 3.13
C ASP A 9 -7.44 -13.07 4.05
N LYS A 10 -8.41 -12.97 4.96
CA LYS A 10 -8.94 -14.13 5.69
C LYS A 10 -9.77 -15.00 4.75
N GLY A 11 -9.49 -16.30 4.75
CA GLY A 11 -10.29 -17.31 4.05
C GLY A 11 -10.46 -17.03 2.55
N ALA A 12 -11.57 -17.48 1.97
CA ALA A 12 -11.81 -17.41 0.51
C ALA A 12 -12.36 -16.05 0.01
N GLY A 13 -12.02 -14.94 0.66
CA GLY A 13 -12.36 -13.58 0.20
C GLY A 13 -13.83 -13.18 0.33
N GLU A 14 -14.63 -13.86 1.17
CA GLU A 14 -16.03 -13.48 1.40
C GLU A 14 -16.16 -12.09 2.05
N LEU A 15 -15.33 -11.83 3.07
CA LEU A 15 -15.27 -10.53 3.74
C LEU A 15 -14.87 -9.40 2.77
N ARG A 16 -13.90 -9.67 1.87
CA ARG A 16 -13.56 -8.73 0.79
C ARG A 16 -14.79 -8.43 -0.07
N ARG A 17 -15.47 -9.46 -0.59
CA ARG A 17 -16.63 -9.25 -1.47
C ARG A 17 -17.73 -8.43 -0.79
N ARG A 18 -18.05 -8.72 0.47
CA ARG A 18 -19.07 -7.99 1.24
C ARG A 18 -18.71 -6.52 1.44
N ASN A 19 -17.44 -6.22 1.69
CA ASN A 19 -16.99 -4.86 2.03
C ASN A 19 -16.44 -4.07 0.82
N ARG A 20 -16.38 -4.68 -0.37
CA ARG A 20 -15.70 -4.11 -1.54
C ARG A 20 -16.30 -2.78 -1.98
N ALA A 21 -17.62 -2.65 -2.03
CA ALA A 21 -18.27 -1.42 -2.47
C ALA A 21 -17.91 -0.25 -1.55
N ALA A 22 -18.13 -0.42 -0.23
CA ALA A 22 -17.78 0.59 0.76
C ALA A 22 -16.30 0.96 0.74
N HIS A 23 -15.41 -0.02 0.59
CA HIS A 23 -13.97 0.22 0.45
C HIS A 23 -13.66 1.06 -0.79
N LEU A 24 -14.23 0.74 -1.95
CA LEU A 24 -13.99 1.48 -3.19
C LEU A 24 -14.54 2.91 -3.11
N ASP A 25 -15.71 3.10 -2.50
CA ASP A 25 -16.30 4.43 -2.27
C ASP A 25 -15.40 5.29 -1.36
N PHE A 26 -14.86 4.69 -0.30
CA PHE A 26 -13.89 5.34 0.59
C PHE A 26 -12.60 5.71 -0.14
N VAL A 27 -11.99 4.77 -0.85
CA VAL A 27 -10.73 4.99 -1.60
C VAL A 27 -10.91 6.05 -2.68
N ALA A 28 -12.09 6.12 -3.33
CA ALA A 28 -12.36 7.14 -4.35
C ALA A 28 -12.26 8.58 -3.81
N GLY A 29 -12.58 8.80 -2.52
CA GLY A 29 -12.43 10.08 -1.84
C GLY A 29 -11.02 10.39 -1.34
N GLU A 30 -10.14 9.39 -1.29
CA GLU A 30 -8.83 9.47 -0.64
C GLU A 30 -7.65 9.18 -1.59
N GLN A 31 -7.88 9.31 -2.90
CA GLN A 31 -6.91 8.95 -3.95
C GLN A 31 -5.60 9.73 -3.85
N ASP A 32 -5.65 10.97 -3.35
CA ASP A 32 -4.49 11.86 -3.18
C ASP A 32 -3.44 11.30 -2.21
N LYS A 33 -3.83 10.39 -1.32
CA LYS A 33 -2.97 9.76 -0.32
C LYS A 33 -2.30 8.48 -0.83
N ILE A 34 -2.68 7.98 -2.00
CA ILE A 34 -2.27 6.66 -2.53
C ILE A 34 -1.45 6.84 -3.80
N VAL A 35 -0.22 6.35 -3.77
CA VAL A 35 0.66 6.22 -4.95
C VAL A 35 0.24 5.03 -5.82
N TYR A 36 -0.06 3.90 -5.17
CA TYR A 36 -0.50 2.68 -5.83
C TYR A 36 -1.39 1.90 -4.88
N GLY A 37 -2.50 1.35 -5.37
CA GLY A 37 -3.40 0.51 -4.59
C GLY A 37 -4.03 -0.56 -5.47
N GLY A 38 -4.04 -1.80 -5.02
CA GLY A 38 -4.61 -2.88 -5.80
C GLY A 38 -4.68 -4.22 -5.08
N PRO A 39 -5.44 -5.18 -5.62
CA PRO A 39 -5.47 -6.52 -5.08
C PRO A 39 -4.17 -7.27 -5.37
N LEU A 40 -3.72 -8.08 -4.40
CA LEU A 40 -2.77 -9.16 -4.66
C LEU A 40 -3.49 -10.29 -5.37
N ILE A 41 -2.91 -10.78 -6.46
CA ILE A 41 -3.50 -11.83 -7.30
C ILE A 41 -2.64 -13.08 -7.27
N GLU A 42 -3.27 -14.25 -7.08
CA GLU A 42 -2.68 -15.58 -7.24
C GLU A 42 -3.67 -16.44 -8.01
N ASP A 43 -3.22 -17.08 -9.09
CA ASP A 43 -4.06 -17.88 -9.99
C ASP A 43 -5.38 -17.20 -10.43
N GLY A 44 -5.31 -15.88 -10.69
CA GLY A 44 -6.45 -15.07 -11.10
C GLY A 44 -7.44 -14.73 -9.97
N ARG A 45 -7.14 -15.11 -8.72
CA ARG A 45 -7.96 -14.79 -7.54
C ARG A 45 -7.34 -13.67 -6.72
N MET A 46 -8.17 -12.80 -6.18
CA MET A 46 -7.75 -11.81 -5.19
C MET A 46 -7.48 -12.51 -3.86
N ILE A 47 -6.26 -12.39 -3.35
CA ILE A 47 -5.81 -13.02 -2.09
C ILE A 47 -5.40 -11.98 -1.03
N GLY A 48 -5.56 -10.70 -1.32
CA GLY A 48 -5.07 -9.63 -0.46
C GLY A 48 -5.06 -8.29 -1.17
N SER A 49 -4.41 -7.30 -0.56
CA SER A 49 -4.20 -5.96 -1.08
C SER A 49 -2.76 -5.51 -0.86
N LEU A 50 -2.26 -4.71 -1.81
CA LEU A 50 -1.05 -3.91 -1.66
C LEU A 50 -1.44 -2.44 -1.82
N PHE A 51 -1.01 -1.62 -0.87
CA PHE A 51 -1.08 -0.17 -0.95
C PHE A 51 0.30 0.44 -0.76
N VAL A 52 0.60 1.45 -1.56
CA VAL A 52 1.71 2.38 -1.38
C VAL A 52 1.10 3.75 -1.15
N PHE A 53 1.28 4.29 0.04
CA PHE A 53 0.77 5.60 0.45
C PHE A 53 1.84 6.67 0.27
N ASP A 54 1.43 7.93 0.09
CA ASP A 54 2.25 9.12 0.36
C ASP A 54 1.58 9.94 1.47
N LEU A 55 2.09 9.80 2.69
CA LEU A 55 1.52 10.39 3.90
C LEU A 55 2.62 11.08 4.72
N PRO A 56 2.30 12.11 5.52
CA PRO A 56 3.32 12.86 6.24
C PRO A 56 4.04 12.01 7.29
N ASP A 57 3.35 11.08 7.94
CA ASP A 57 3.87 10.25 9.03
C ASP A 57 3.04 8.98 9.26
N ARG A 58 3.46 8.17 10.24
CA ARG A 58 2.79 6.93 10.64
C ARG A 58 1.40 7.16 11.27
N ALA A 59 1.19 8.27 11.97
CA ALA A 59 -0.10 8.55 12.62
C ALA A 59 -1.19 8.85 11.58
N ALA A 60 -0.83 9.53 10.49
CA ALA A 60 -1.72 9.73 9.35
C ALA A 60 -2.08 8.39 8.67
N LEU A 61 -1.11 7.46 8.54
CA LEU A 61 -1.39 6.12 8.04
C LEU A 61 -2.36 5.38 8.97
N ASP A 62 -2.09 5.33 10.27
CA ASP A 62 -2.95 4.63 11.22
C ASP A 62 -4.39 5.20 11.21
N THR A 63 -4.54 6.51 11.03
CA THR A 63 -5.85 7.17 10.86
C THR A 63 -6.58 6.72 9.60
N TYR A 64 -5.86 6.65 8.48
CA TYR A 64 -6.40 6.13 7.21
C TYR A 64 -6.89 4.68 7.39
N LEU A 65 -6.03 3.81 7.95
CA LEU A 65 -6.34 2.40 8.16
C LEU A 65 -7.51 2.22 9.14
N ALA A 66 -7.65 3.07 10.16
CA ALA A 66 -8.80 3.04 11.06
C ALA A 66 -10.13 3.49 10.40
N SER A 67 -10.07 4.07 9.21
CA SER A 67 -11.23 4.59 8.47
C SER A 67 -11.63 3.70 7.28
N ASP A 68 -10.68 2.99 6.67
CA ASP A 68 -10.93 2.11 5.53
C ASP A 68 -11.77 0.88 5.93
N PRO A 69 -12.93 0.63 5.28
CA PRO A 69 -13.79 -0.52 5.55
C PRO A 69 -13.10 -1.88 5.55
N TYR A 70 -12.07 -2.11 4.73
CA TYR A 70 -11.33 -3.38 4.76
C TYR A 70 -10.58 -3.60 6.07
N PHE A 71 -10.00 -2.54 6.63
CA PHE A 71 -9.25 -2.61 7.88
C PHE A 71 -10.19 -2.58 9.10
N VAL A 72 -11.23 -1.74 9.07
CA VAL A 72 -12.28 -1.69 10.11
C VAL A 72 -12.98 -3.05 10.27
N GLN A 73 -13.28 -3.72 9.15
CA GLN A 73 -13.93 -5.03 9.16
C GLN A 73 -12.93 -6.18 9.33
N ALA A 74 -11.65 -5.85 9.59
CA ALA A 74 -10.55 -6.78 9.82
C ALA A 74 -10.53 -7.92 8.80
N ILE A 75 -10.62 -7.60 7.50
CA ILE A 75 -10.72 -8.63 6.45
C ILE A 75 -9.39 -9.37 6.26
N PHE A 76 -8.28 -8.80 6.72
CA PHE A 76 -6.94 -9.33 6.52
C PHE A 76 -6.52 -10.25 7.68
N GLU A 77 -5.95 -11.41 7.35
CA GLU A 77 -5.34 -12.35 8.28
C GLU A 77 -3.98 -11.85 8.75
N THR A 78 -3.18 -11.32 7.83
CA THR A 78 -1.91 -10.67 8.13
C THR A 78 -1.88 -9.26 7.55
N ILE A 79 -1.21 -8.35 8.26
CA ILE A 79 -0.95 -6.98 7.82
C ILE A 79 0.53 -6.70 8.09
N GLU A 80 1.27 -6.39 7.03
CA GLU A 80 2.66 -5.98 7.09
C GLU A 80 2.76 -4.51 6.66
N ILE A 81 3.47 -3.70 7.44
CA ILE A 81 3.62 -2.26 7.20
C ILE A 81 5.10 -1.91 7.22
N TYR A 82 5.56 -1.23 6.17
CA TYR A 82 6.93 -0.77 6.04
C TYR A 82 6.99 0.70 5.62
N GLU A 83 7.96 1.43 6.16
CA GLU A 83 8.41 2.66 5.52
C GLU A 83 9.16 2.30 4.23
N SER A 84 8.92 3.07 3.19
CA SER A 84 9.55 2.90 1.89
C SER A 84 10.05 4.24 1.34
N ARG A 85 11.05 4.16 0.47
CA ARG A 85 11.58 5.31 -0.25
C ARG A 85 11.36 5.07 -1.73
N TRP A 86 10.66 6.00 -2.38
CA TRP A 86 10.49 5.96 -3.82
C TRP A 86 11.84 6.23 -4.49
N LEU A 87 12.31 5.26 -5.27
CA LEU A 87 13.48 5.41 -6.13
C LEU A 87 13.11 5.36 -7.62
N VAL A 88 12.08 4.60 -7.99
CA VAL A 88 11.68 4.32 -9.39
C VAL A 88 10.16 4.50 -9.57
N PRO A 89 9.71 5.14 -10.67
CA PRO A 89 10.51 5.85 -11.67
C PRO A 89 11.26 7.02 -11.03
N GLU A 90 12.42 7.39 -11.61
CA GLU A 90 13.16 8.55 -11.13
C GLU A 90 12.28 9.81 -11.24
N ARG A 91 12.25 10.59 -10.16
CA ARG A 91 11.56 11.90 -10.14
C ARG A 91 12.50 13.05 -10.51
N GLU A 92 13.79 12.85 -10.29
CA GLU A 92 14.87 13.74 -10.68
C GLU A 92 15.81 12.97 -11.63
N PRO A 93 16.02 13.44 -12.87
CA PRO A 93 16.87 12.76 -13.83
C PRO A 93 18.28 12.51 -13.29
N GLY A 94 18.77 11.27 -13.39
CA GLY A 94 20.12 10.90 -12.98
C GLY A 94 20.26 10.55 -11.49
N PHE A 95 19.18 10.64 -10.71
CA PHE A 95 19.16 10.24 -9.30
C PHE A 95 19.66 8.81 -9.09
N LEU A 96 19.20 7.85 -9.91
CA LEU A 96 19.58 6.44 -9.78
C LEU A 96 21.05 6.20 -10.11
N THR A 97 21.60 6.90 -11.11
CA THR A 97 23.02 6.83 -11.44
C THR A 97 23.87 7.32 -10.28
N ALA A 98 23.52 8.48 -9.72
CA ALA A 98 24.22 9.03 -8.57
C ALA A 98 24.13 8.12 -7.34
N GLU A 99 22.98 7.47 -7.12
CA GLU A 99 22.81 6.53 -6.00
C GLU A 99 23.62 5.23 -6.21
N ALA A 100 23.70 4.75 -7.45
CA ALA A 100 24.55 3.61 -7.78
C ALA A 100 26.05 3.91 -7.57
N GLU A 101 26.50 5.13 -7.89
CA GLU A 101 27.89 5.57 -7.63
C GLU A 101 28.19 5.63 -6.14
N ARG A 102 27.28 6.19 -5.32
CA ARG A 102 27.41 6.22 -3.86
C ARG A 102 27.51 4.82 -3.26
N ALA A 103 26.66 3.89 -3.71
CA ALA A 103 26.68 2.50 -3.23
C ALA A 103 28.01 1.79 -3.53
N ARG A 104 28.58 1.98 -4.73
CA ARG A 104 29.89 1.40 -5.10
C ARG A 104 31.06 2.01 -4.33
N ALA A 105 30.97 3.28 -3.95
CA ALA A 105 32.01 3.93 -3.16
C ALA A 105 32.01 3.48 -1.68
N ALA A 106 30.91 2.88 -1.21
CA ALA A 106 30.74 2.38 0.15
C ALA A 106 31.09 0.88 0.33
N SER A 107 31.42 0.18 -0.76
CA SER A 107 31.87 -1.22 -0.77
C SER A 107 33.38 -1.34 -0.83
#